data_AF-D6WKL7-F1
#
_entry.id   AF-D6WKL7-F1
#
_cell.length_a   1.000
_cell.length_b   1.000
_cell.length_c   1.000
_cell.angle_alpha   90.00
_cell.angle_beta   90.00
_cell.angle_gamma   90.00
#
_symmetry.space_group_name_H-M   'P 1'
#
loop_
_entity.id
_entity.type
_entity.pdbx_description
1 polymer ?
#
loop_
_entity_poly.entity_id
_entity_poly.type
_entity_poly.pdbx_seq_one_letter_code
_entity_poly.pdbx_strand_id
1 'polypeptide(L)'
;MSLLCGHKLLKTGFKNYSKLRRFTSEVTNSEVLVQYFGLPSYKTNSYIKKQKLGRIRPENLIQTANFCKEVGFDLKTVLDAPMLLRFYPSTVDQYYTVLKEGGFKNITPKVLAKFRTLCRAPIYKLKNRHIDRKTDVVASFISHLNPRPENFTVNTSGDEEVWAEAHFKVLLEYLKWRLNATDDDIAKLVKVHPTVCRKSFKYLCENIATAEELGFTHDKILKYGYILHAYPKYTKEVMEKYPVVAGACIKRAMRMYPKIVNTSPSNIKRILQILRDHNISDEAIAKRMNVLHISPETVDIRLHELKNVADFKVLLHNPNILKLVIHHNRAKSRLQFLKELQLKCTTVSVLGNDNNKFDIHIREGRDANTFTDIYAFLKGTFKKEVDEFEATLKKHPYYLQVPLLSMEDTYFYLREEKFSNSAIFKVIYILLYPKEKIKNAFKEVNQFASRRSKHLSQISRLNLALYFIEREHHFTGDGVWEKNERIEEAA
;
A
#
# COMPACT_ATOMS: atom_id res chain seq x y z
N MET A 1 -25.80 2.38 -31.77
CA MET A 1 -25.46 1.03 -31.28
C MET A 1 -24.01 0.70 -31.67
N SER A 2 -23.29 0.08 -30.74
CA SER A 2 -21.89 -0.42 -30.80
C SER A 2 -20.76 0.61 -30.71
N LEU A 3 -20.22 0.68 -29.50
CA LEU A 3 -18.94 1.25 -29.08
C LEU A 3 -17.83 0.24 -29.37
N LEU A 4 -16.73 0.69 -29.99
CA LEU A 4 -15.43 0.01 -29.92
C LEU A 4 -14.29 1.03 -29.75
N CYS A 5 -13.83 1.10 -28.50
CA CYS A 5 -12.43 0.96 -28.11
C CYS A 5 -11.38 1.92 -28.70
N GLY A 6 -11.26 3.11 -28.11
CA GLY A 6 -10.07 3.95 -28.17
C GLY A 6 -9.23 3.83 -26.90
N HIS A 7 -8.22 2.97 -26.89
CA HIS A 7 -7.19 2.93 -25.83
C HIS A 7 -5.80 3.13 -26.45
N LYS A 8 -5.44 4.39 -26.68
CA LYS A 8 -4.07 4.85 -26.88
C LYS A 8 -3.98 6.25 -26.31
N LEU A 9 -3.27 6.42 -25.20
CA LEU A 9 -2.37 7.54 -24.87
C LEU A 9 -1.95 7.46 -23.39
N LEU A 10 -0.79 8.05 -23.11
CA LEU A 10 -0.04 8.10 -21.83
C LEU A 10 0.97 6.95 -21.59
N LYS A 11 1.88 6.77 -22.57
CA LYS A 11 3.25 6.29 -22.34
C LYS A 11 4.23 7.47 -22.43
N THR A 12 4.23 8.38 -21.47
CA THR A 12 5.31 9.36 -21.27
C THR A 12 5.30 9.81 -19.81
N GLY A 13 6.42 9.63 -19.10
CA GLY A 13 6.56 10.11 -17.72
C GLY A 13 7.19 9.15 -16.71
N PHE A 14 8.15 8.31 -17.11
CA PHE A 14 9.00 7.55 -16.17
C PHE A 14 10.48 7.72 -16.53
N LYS A 15 10.98 8.95 -16.45
CA LYS A 15 12.42 9.22 -16.42
C LYS A 15 12.64 10.34 -15.38
N ASN A 16 13.54 10.09 -14.43
CA ASN A 16 14.06 11.00 -13.39
C ASN A 16 13.40 10.95 -12.00
N TYR A 17 13.41 9.79 -11.34
CA TYR A 17 13.31 9.68 -9.88
C TYR A 17 14.56 9.00 -9.26
N SER A 18 15.75 9.38 -9.71
CA SER A 18 17.04 8.84 -9.21
C SER A 18 17.56 9.49 -7.92
N LYS A 19 16.75 10.31 -7.24
CA LYS A 19 17.15 11.03 -6.00
C LYS A 19 16.13 10.90 -4.86
N LEU A 20 15.51 9.73 -4.68
CA LEU A 20 14.87 9.40 -3.41
C LEU A 20 15.94 8.99 -2.40
N ARG A 21 15.89 9.61 -1.21
CA ARG A 21 16.90 9.52 -0.14
C ARG A 21 17.28 8.06 0.14
N ARG A 22 18.56 7.73 -0.01
CA ARG A 22 19.15 6.47 0.46
C ARG A 22 19.09 6.47 1.98
N PHE A 23 18.26 5.60 2.55
CA PHE A 23 18.25 5.34 3.99
C PHE A 23 19.53 4.56 4.34
N THR A 24 20.48 5.24 4.99
CA THR A 24 21.59 4.74 5.86
C THR A 24 22.46 3.55 5.39
N SER A 25 23.79 3.79 5.30
CA SER A 25 24.88 2.77 5.29
C SER A 25 24.58 1.43 4.58
N GLU A 26 24.05 1.47 3.36
CA GLU A 26 23.66 0.25 2.64
C GLU A 26 24.92 -0.52 2.20
N VAL A 27 25.09 -1.71 2.77
CA VAL A 27 26.05 -2.72 2.32
C VAL A 27 25.94 -2.86 0.81
N THR A 28 27.02 -2.71 0.06
CA THR A 28 26.95 -2.78 -1.40
C THR A 28 26.88 -4.22 -1.89
N ASN A 29 26.32 -4.46 -3.08
CA ASN A 29 26.37 -5.81 -3.69
C ASN A 29 27.81 -6.33 -3.84
N SER A 30 28.77 -5.43 -4.06
CA SER A 30 30.20 -5.79 -4.12
C SER A 30 30.68 -6.30 -2.76
N GLU A 31 30.37 -5.61 -1.66
CA GLU A 31 30.69 -6.06 -0.30
C GLU A 31 30.04 -7.41 0.02
N VAL A 32 28.77 -7.60 -0.33
CA VAL A 32 28.09 -8.90 -0.11
C VAL A 32 28.80 -10.03 -0.87
N LEU A 33 29.19 -9.82 -2.13
CA LEU A 33 29.88 -10.84 -2.92
C LEU A 33 31.26 -11.18 -2.38
N VAL A 34 32.00 -10.21 -1.84
CA VAL A 34 33.28 -10.47 -1.16
C VAL A 34 33.04 -11.24 0.13
N GLN A 35 32.21 -10.71 1.02
CA GLN A 35 32.06 -11.20 2.39
C GLN A 35 31.35 -12.55 2.46
N TYR A 36 30.27 -12.72 1.70
CA TYR A 36 29.44 -13.93 1.80
C TYR A 36 29.86 -14.99 0.79
N PHE A 37 30.20 -14.61 -0.44
CA PHE A 37 30.50 -15.57 -1.52
C PHE A 37 32.00 -15.78 -1.75
N GLY A 38 32.87 -15.03 -1.06
CA GLY A 38 34.33 -15.16 -1.20
C GLY A 38 34.86 -14.74 -2.57
N LEU A 39 34.11 -13.91 -3.31
CA LEU A 39 34.55 -13.43 -4.63
C LEU A 39 35.62 -12.35 -4.45
N PRO A 40 36.82 -12.46 -5.07
CA PRO A 40 37.88 -11.47 -4.87
C PRO A 40 37.46 -10.05 -5.29
N SER A 41 37.82 -9.05 -4.48
CA SER A 41 37.39 -7.65 -4.66
C SER A 41 37.65 -7.09 -6.06
N TYR A 42 38.75 -7.48 -6.71
CA TYR A 42 39.09 -7.02 -8.06
C TYR A 42 38.18 -7.62 -9.17
N LYS A 43 37.47 -8.73 -8.90
CA LYS A 43 36.55 -9.39 -9.84
C LYS A 43 35.08 -9.00 -9.64
N THR A 44 34.71 -8.47 -8.48
CA THR A 44 33.30 -8.27 -8.10
C THR A 44 32.54 -7.35 -9.04
N ASN A 45 33.08 -6.18 -9.36
CA ASN A 45 32.41 -5.21 -10.23
C ASN A 45 32.19 -5.75 -11.66
N SER A 46 33.16 -6.49 -12.20
CA SER A 46 33.02 -7.16 -13.49
C SER A 46 31.93 -8.23 -13.44
N TYR A 47 31.91 -9.04 -12.38
CA TYR A 47 30.90 -10.08 -12.17
C TYR A 47 29.49 -9.49 -12.04
N ILE A 48 29.30 -8.42 -11.24
CA ILE A 48 28.02 -7.73 -11.08
C ILE A 48 27.47 -7.24 -12.42
N LYS A 49 28.32 -6.61 -13.23
CA LYS A 49 27.94 -6.14 -14.57
C LYS A 49 27.56 -7.30 -15.48
N LYS A 50 28.43 -8.32 -15.57
CA LYS A 50 28.23 -9.50 -16.42
C LYS A 50 26.95 -10.27 -16.07
N GLN A 51 26.69 -10.45 -14.77
CA GLN A 51 25.54 -11.22 -14.27
C GLN A 51 24.30 -10.36 -13.99
N LYS A 52 24.35 -9.06 -14.30
CA LYS A 52 23.24 -8.10 -14.14
C LYS A 52 22.70 -8.03 -12.70
N LEU A 53 23.59 -8.10 -11.70
CA LEU A 53 23.23 -8.09 -10.29
C LEU A 53 23.05 -6.67 -9.72
N GLY A 54 23.37 -5.62 -10.48
CA GLY A 54 23.34 -4.23 -9.99
C GLY A 54 21.97 -3.71 -9.55
N ARG A 55 20.87 -4.39 -9.91
CA ARG A 55 19.49 -4.02 -9.49
C ARG A 55 18.95 -4.91 -8.37
N ILE A 56 19.69 -5.96 -7.99
CA ILE A 56 19.30 -6.84 -6.90
C ILE A 56 19.64 -6.13 -5.59
N ARG A 57 18.75 -6.22 -4.61
CA ARG A 57 19.00 -5.64 -3.29
C ARG A 57 20.06 -6.46 -2.54
N PRO A 58 21.01 -5.82 -1.85
CA PRO A 58 22.02 -6.51 -1.06
C PRO A 58 21.44 -7.53 -0.08
N GLU A 59 20.32 -7.21 0.58
CA GLU A 59 19.65 -8.09 1.54
C GLU A 59 19.16 -9.39 0.88
N ASN A 60 18.73 -9.32 -0.39
CA ASN A 60 18.30 -10.52 -1.12
C ASN A 60 19.50 -11.43 -1.43
N LEU A 61 20.69 -10.86 -1.67
CA LEU A 61 21.91 -11.64 -1.88
C LEU A 61 22.34 -12.32 -0.57
N ILE A 62 22.28 -11.60 0.55
CA ILE A 62 22.58 -12.13 1.89
C ILE A 62 21.61 -13.28 2.23
N GLN A 63 20.30 -13.09 2.04
CA GLN A 63 19.31 -14.13 2.31
C GLN A 63 19.48 -15.35 1.41
N THR A 64 19.80 -15.13 0.13
CA THR A 64 20.13 -16.25 -0.78
C THR A 64 21.39 -16.98 -0.33
N ALA A 65 22.44 -16.27 0.11
CA ALA A 65 23.66 -16.88 0.63
C ALA A 65 23.39 -17.72 1.88
N ASN A 66 22.59 -17.20 2.82
CA ASN A 66 22.22 -17.89 4.05
C ASN A 66 21.41 -19.15 3.73
N PHE A 67 20.40 -19.07 2.86
CA PHE A 67 19.66 -20.25 2.40
C PHE A 67 20.60 -21.29 1.77
N CYS A 68 21.50 -20.88 0.88
CA CYS A 68 22.45 -21.79 0.24
C CYS A 68 23.35 -22.50 1.27
N LYS A 69 23.81 -21.78 2.31
CA LYS A 69 24.57 -22.38 3.42
C LYS A 69 23.72 -23.37 4.22
N GLU A 70 22.48 -23.01 4.54
CA GLU A 70 21.54 -23.87 5.29
C GLU A 70 21.28 -25.20 4.60
N VAL A 71 21.18 -25.21 3.26
CA VAL A 71 21.00 -26.43 2.46
C VAL A 71 22.31 -27.13 2.09
N GLY A 72 23.45 -26.65 2.61
CA GLY A 72 24.77 -27.28 2.46
C GLY A 72 25.48 -27.01 1.13
N PHE A 73 25.13 -25.94 0.40
CA PHE A 73 25.83 -25.57 -0.83
C PHE A 73 27.14 -24.85 -0.55
N ASP A 74 28.19 -25.22 -1.27
CA ASP A 74 29.39 -24.39 -1.37
C ASP A 74 29.08 -23.11 -2.15
N LEU A 75 29.26 -21.96 -1.50
CA LEU A 75 28.95 -20.66 -2.08
C LEU A 75 29.82 -20.32 -3.30
N LYS A 76 31.00 -20.93 -3.45
CA LYS A 76 31.78 -20.79 -4.69
C LYS A 76 31.05 -21.44 -5.87
N THR A 77 30.45 -22.62 -5.68
CA THR A 77 29.64 -23.28 -6.73
C THR A 77 28.35 -22.55 -7.06
N VAL A 78 27.82 -21.73 -6.14
CA VAL A 78 26.68 -20.84 -6.40
C VAL A 78 27.06 -19.74 -7.40
N LEU A 79 28.31 -19.25 -7.35
CA LEU A 79 28.81 -18.27 -8.32
C LEU A 79 28.86 -18.83 -9.76
N ASP A 80 29.00 -20.15 -9.92
CA ASP A 80 28.91 -20.84 -11.22
C ASP A 80 27.46 -20.96 -11.73
N ALA A 81 26.48 -20.71 -10.87
CA ALA A 81 25.05 -20.71 -11.17
C ALA A 81 24.42 -19.32 -10.92
N PRO A 82 24.90 -18.25 -11.62
CA PRO A 82 24.53 -16.86 -11.33
C PRO A 82 23.02 -16.56 -11.44
N MET A 83 22.27 -17.41 -12.14
CA MET A 83 20.82 -17.33 -12.20
C MET A 83 20.16 -17.41 -10.81
N LEU A 84 20.73 -18.16 -9.86
CA LEU A 84 20.20 -18.26 -8.50
C LEU A 84 20.26 -16.92 -7.76
N LEU A 85 21.34 -16.16 -7.96
CA LEU A 85 21.54 -14.84 -7.35
C LEU A 85 20.56 -13.78 -7.88
N ARG A 86 19.89 -14.07 -9.00
CA ARG A 86 18.88 -13.19 -9.61
C ARG A 86 17.47 -13.53 -9.14
N PHE A 87 17.25 -14.69 -8.55
CA PHE A 87 15.95 -15.06 -7.98
C PHE A 87 15.76 -14.42 -6.61
N TYR A 88 14.50 -14.24 -6.23
CA TYR A 88 14.19 -13.87 -4.85
C TYR A 88 14.52 -15.06 -3.92
N PRO A 89 15.00 -14.81 -2.69
CA PRO A 89 15.35 -15.88 -1.73
C PRO A 89 14.23 -16.91 -1.54
N SER A 90 12.99 -16.43 -1.37
CA SER A 90 11.80 -17.29 -1.23
C SER A 90 11.53 -18.16 -2.47
N THR A 91 11.95 -17.72 -3.66
CA THR A 91 11.82 -18.50 -4.90
C THR A 91 12.87 -19.62 -4.97
N VAL A 92 14.10 -19.34 -4.53
CA VAL A 92 15.19 -20.33 -4.47
C VAL A 92 14.82 -21.44 -3.49
N ASP A 93 14.35 -21.06 -2.30
CA ASP A 93 13.87 -21.98 -1.27
C ASP A 93 12.69 -22.83 -1.78
N GLN A 94 11.68 -22.19 -2.38
CA GLN A 94 10.54 -22.92 -2.96
C GLN A 94 10.99 -23.92 -4.03
N TYR A 95 11.86 -23.55 -4.96
CA TYR A 95 12.31 -24.47 -6.01
C TYR A 95 13.06 -25.66 -5.43
N TYR A 96 13.91 -25.44 -4.43
CA TYR A 96 14.61 -26.52 -3.75
C TYR A 96 13.62 -27.46 -3.07
N THR A 97 12.65 -26.89 -2.35
CA THR A 97 11.61 -27.65 -1.66
C THR A 97 10.77 -28.48 -2.64
N VAL A 98 10.31 -27.89 -3.74
CA VAL A 98 9.51 -28.55 -4.78
C VAL A 98 10.28 -29.70 -5.45
N LEU A 99 11.57 -29.53 -5.74
CA LEU A 99 12.40 -30.63 -6.29
C LEU A 99 12.56 -31.76 -5.27
N LYS A 100 12.79 -31.43 -4.00
CA LYS A 100 12.91 -32.42 -2.93
C LYS A 100 11.61 -33.22 -2.77
N GLU A 101 10.46 -32.55 -2.81
CA GLU A 101 9.15 -33.18 -2.72
C GLU A 101 8.88 -34.18 -3.86
N GLY A 102 9.44 -33.93 -5.05
CA GLY A 102 9.36 -34.86 -6.19
C GLY A 102 10.50 -35.86 -6.29
N GLY A 103 11.24 -36.10 -5.20
CA GLY A 103 12.20 -37.21 -5.11
C GLY A 103 13.62 -36.94 -5.59
N PHE A 104 14.00 -35.68 -5.83
CA PHE A 104 15.39 -35.35 -6.17
C PHE A 104 16.31 -35.50 -4.95
N LYS A 105 17.37 -36.32 -5.06
CA LYS A 105 18.31 -36.58 -3.94
C LYS A 105 19.50 -35.60 -3.90
N ASN A 106 20.12 -35.31 -5.05
CA ASN A 106 21.35 -34.52 -5.16
C ASN A 106 21.09 -33.16 -5.83
N ILE A 107 20.32 -32.29 -5.18
CA ILE A 107 20.01 -30.96 -5.71
C ILE A 107 21.23 -30.07 -5.55
N THR A 108 21.94 -29.78 -6.64
CA THR A 108 23.08 -28.83 -6.65
C THR A 108 22.63 -27.44 -7.13
N PRO A 109 23.43 -26.37 -6.96
CA PRO A 109 23.12 -25.05 -7.50
C PRO A 109 22.81 -25.05 -9.02
N LYS A 110 23.54 -25.87 -9.80
CA LYS A 110 23.33 -26.01 -11.24
C LYS A 110 22.00 -26.70 -11.56
N VAL A 111 21.60 -27.70 -10.77
CA VAL A 111 20.30 -28.38 -10.90
C VAL A 111 19.18 -27.38 -10.58
N LEU A 112 19.32 -26.64 -9.48
CA LEU A 112 18.33 -25.66 -9.05
C LEU A 112 18.17 -24.51 -10.05
N ALA A 113 19.26 -24.03 -10.65
CA ALA A 113 19.21 -23.02 -11.71
C ALA A 113 18.46 -23.50 -12.96
N LYS A 114 18.40 -24.82 -13.19
CA LYS A 114 17.69 -25.47 -14.29
C LYS A 114 16.27 -25.91 -13.93
N PHE A 115 15.74 -25.54 -12.76
CA PHE A 115 14.42 -25.93 -12.25
C PHE A 115 13.33 -25.97 -13.35
N ARG A 116 13.13 -24.86 -14.07
CA ARG A 116 12.08 -24.76 -15.10
C ARG A 116 12.23 -25.76 -16.25
N THR A 117 13.46 -26.08 -16.63
CA THR A 117 13.74 -27.06 -17.69
C THR A 117 13.48 -28.47 -17.17
N LEU A 118 13.88 -28.74 -15.93
CA LEU A 118 13.69 -30.05 -15.30
C LEU A 118 12.22 -30.39 -15.09
N CYS A 119 11.41 -29.43 -14.60
CA CYS A 119 9.98 -29.66 -14.39
C CYS A 119 9.20 -30.00 -15.68
N ARG A 120 9.75 -29.67 -16.86
CA ARG A 120 9.14 -29.96 -18.17
C ARG A 120 9.58 -31.29 -18.77
N ALA A 121 10.46 -32.02 -18.11
CA ALA A 121 10.90 -33.32 -18.57
C ALA A 121 9.92 -34.42 -18.08
N PRO A 122 9.73 -35.49 -18.87
CA PRO A 122 9.10 -36.72 -18.41
C PRO A 122 9.85 -37.31 -17.21
N ILE A 123 9.12 -37.96 -16.30
CA ILE A 123 9.67 -38.54 -15.08
C ILE A 123 10.76 -39.57 -15.39
N TYR A 124 10.59 -40.44 -16.40
CA TYR A 124 11.60 -41.43 -16.77
C TYR A 124 12.96 -40.80 -17.11
N LYS A 125 12.98 -39.63 -17.77
CA LYS A 125 14.22 -38.91 -18.10
C LYS A 125 14.91 -38.38 -16.84
N LEU A 126 14.12 -37.94 -15.87
CA LEU A 126 14.62 -37.43 -14.60
C LEU A 126 15.18 -38.57 -13.73
N LYS A 127 14.55 -39.75 -13.74
CA LYS A 127 15.05 -40.97 -13.07
C LYS A 127 16.40 -41.45 -13.56
N ASN A 128 16.79 -41.11 -14.79
CA ASN A 128 18.10 -41.47 -15.32
C ASN A 128 19.26 -40.63 -14.76
N ARG A 129 19.00 -39.46 -14.16
CA ARG A 129 20.07 -38.51 -13.77
C ARG A 129 19.88 -37.81 -12.43
N HIS A 130 18.65 -37.72 -11.93
CA HIS A 130 18.31 -36.81 -10.84
C HIS A 130 17.41 -37.42 -9.75
N ILE A 131 16.54 -38.36 -10.13
CA ILE A 131 15.62 -39.09 -9.24
C ILE A 131 16.07 -40.55 -9.20
N ASP A 132 15.86 -41.26 -8.09
CA ASP A 132 16.12 -42.69 -8.00
C ASP A 132 15.14 -43.47 -8.91
N ARG A 133 15.62 -44.49 -9.61
CA ARG A 133 14.79 -45.31 -10.51
C ARG A 133 13.60 -45.95 -9.78
N LYS A 134 13.77 -46.30 -8.50
CA LYS A 134 12.73 -46.93 -7.68
C LYS A 134 11.74 -45.95 -7.06
N THR A 135 11.99 -44.63 -7.13
CA THR A 135 11.09 -43.64 -6.52
C THR A 135 9.79 -43.55 -7.32
N ASP A 136 8.67 -43.77 -6.64
CA ASP A 136 7.37 -43.31 -7.12
C ASP A 136 7.26 -41.79 -6.84
N VAL A 137 7.30 -40.99 -7.90
CA VAL A 137 7.27 -39.53 -7.81
C VAL A 137 5.92 -39.02 -7.31
N VAL A 138 4.82 -39.67 -7.69
CA VAL A 138 3.47 -39.27 -7.29
C VAL A 138 3.25 -39.60 -5.82
N ALA A 139 3.65 -40.79 -5.37
CA ALA A 139 3.64 -41.14 -3.96
C ALA A 139 4.54 -40.21 -3.13
N SER A 140 5.71 -39.82 -3.68
CA SER A 140 6.60 -38.83 -3.07
C SER A 140 5.88 -37.48 -2.87
N PHE A 141 5.23 -36.93 -3.90
CA PHE A 141 4.46 -35.70 -3.77
C PHE A 141 3.35 -35.81 -2.73
N ILE A 142 2.57 -36.90 -2.79
CA ILE A 142 1.48 -37.15 -1.87
C ILE A 142 2.01 -37.18 -0.43
N SER A 143 3.18 -37.79 -0.17
CA SER A 143 3.84 -37.86 1.14
C SER A 143 4.05 -36.53 1.85
N HIS A 144 4.05 -35.42 1.11
CA HIS A 144 4.23 -34.06 1.64
C HIS A 144 2.92 -33.31 1.92
N LEU A 145 1.77 -33.93 1.66
CA LEU A 145 0.45 -33.39 1.97
C LEU A 145 0.06 -33.70 3.43
N ASN A 146 -0.25 -32.66 4.20
CA ASN A 146 -0.72 -32.81 5.58
C ASN A 146 -1.68 -31.65 5.95
N PRO A 147 -2.93 -31.92 6.37
CA PRO A 147 -3.59 -33.23 6.49
C PRO A 147 -3.93 -33.84 5.12
N ARG A 148 -4.24 -35.14 5.06
CA ARG A 148 -4.77 -35.82 3.85
C ARG A 148 -5.58 -37.07 4.25
N PRO A 149 -6.50 -37.57 3.40
CA PRO A 149 -7.14 -38.87 3.59
C PRO A 149 -6.14 -40.03 3.50
N GLU A 150 -6.41 -41.14 4.18
CA GLU A 150 -5.55 -42.34 4.13
C GLU A 150 -5.42 -42.92 2.72
N ASN A 151 -6.53 -42.96 1.97
CA ASN A 151 -6.59 -43.51 0.61
C ASN A 151 -6.51 -42.41 -0.47
N PHE A 152 -5.72 -41.36 -0.24
CA PHE A 152 -5.57 -40.28 -1.22
C PHE A 152 -4.73 -40.73 -2.42
N THR A 153 -5.40 -40.97 -3.54
CA THR A 153 -4.79 -41.43 -4.80
C THR A 153 -5.05 -40.46 -5.94
N VAL A 154 -4.10 -40.36 -6.87
CA VAL A 154 -4.21 -39.47 -8.03
C VAL A 154 -3.88 -40.26 -9.29
N ASN A 155 -4.78 -40.21 -10.28
CA ASN A 155 -4.61 -40.91 -11.54
C ASN A 155 -3.53 -40.22 -12.39
N THR A 156 -2.47 -40.96 -12.70
CA THR A 156 -1.33 -40.48 -13.50
C THR A 156 -0.92 -41.52 -14.53
N SER A 157 -0.21 -41.09 -15.56
CA SER A 157 0.35 -41.98 -16.59
C SER A 157 1.70 -42.59 -16.19
N GLY A 158 2.02 -42.59 -14.89
CA GLY A 158 3.29 -43.08 -14.36
C GLY A 158 4.49 -42.29 -14.86
N ASP A 159 5.56 -43.00 -15.22
CA ASP A 159 6.86 -42.39 -15.56
C ASP A 159 6.90 -41.66 -16.91
N GLU A 160 5.92 -41.91 -17.79
CA GLU A 160 5.76 -41.21 -19.07
C GLU A 160 5.25 -39.77 -18.91
N GLU A 161 4.62 -39.48 -17.77
CA GLU A 161 4.04 -38.16 -17.49
C GLU A 161 5.13 -37.09 -17.29
N VAL A 162 4.84 -35.86 -17.73
CA VAL A 162 5.70 -34.70 -17.44
C VAL A 162 5.66 -34.42 -15.94
N TRP A 163 6.84 -34.23 -15.33
CA TRP A 163 6.95 -34.04 -13.89
C TRP A 163 6.05 -32.92 -13.34
N ALA A 164 5.97 -31.79 -14.05
CA ALA A 164 5.10 -30.68 -13.65
C ALA A 164 3.60 -30.99 -13.78
N GLU A 165 3.21 -31.86 -14.70
CA GLU A 165 1.81 -32.27 -14.88
C GLU A 165 1.38 -33.21 -13.75
N ALA A 166 2.23 -34.19 -13.41
CA ALA A 166 2.02 -35.05 -12.24
C ALA A 166 1.91 -34.22 -10.95
N HIS A 167 2.84 -33.27 -10.73
CA HIS A 167 2.77 -32.33 -9.60
C HIS A 167 1.44 -31.55 -9.61
N PHE A 168 1.05 -31.04 -10.79
CA PHE A 168 -0.16 -30.23 -10.93
C PHE A 168 -1.42 -31.03 -10.62
N LYS A 169 -1.55 -32.26 -11.13
CA LYS A 169 -2.69 -33.14 -10.82
C LYS A 169 -2.82 -33.41 -9.33
N VAL A 170 -1.72 -33.75 -8.65
CA VAL A 170 -1.72 -33.97 -7.20
C VAL A 170 -2.18 -32.72 -6.45
N LEU A 171 -1.71 -31.55 -6.87
CA LEU A 171 -2.09 -30.28 -6.26
C LEU A 171 -3.59 -29.97 -6.43
N LEU A 172 -4.15 -30.21 -7.62
CA LEU A 172 -5.56 -29.93 -7.89
C LEU A 172 -6.48 -30.85 -7.07
N GLU A 173 -6.23 -32.15 -7.10
CA GLU A 173 -7.02 -33.11 -6.31
C GLU A 173 -6.92 -32.82 -4.82
N TYR A 174 -5.74 -32.41 -4.36
CA TYR A 174 -5.57 -32.02 -2.98
C TYR A 174 -6.38 -30.77 -2.63
N LEU A 175 -6.39 -29.74 -3.48
CA LEU A 175 -7.14 -28.52 -3.22
C LEU A 175 -8.66 -28.74 -3.27
N LYS A 176 -9.16 -29.58 -4.18
CA LYS A 176 -10.57 -29.99 -4.21
C LYS A 176 -10.99 -30.57 -2.88
N TRP A 177 -10.23 -31.55 -2.40
CA TRP A 177 -10.50 -32.19 -1.12
C TRP A 177 -10.33 -31.21 0.06
N ARG A 178 -9.18 -30.53 0.14
CA ARG A 178 -8.76 -29.76 1.31
C ARG A 178 -9.63 -28.52 1.56
N LEU A 179 -10.18 -27.93 0.49
CA LEU A 179 -11.00 -26.73 0.54
C LEU A 179 -12.47 -27.01 0.21
N ASN A 180 -12.87 -28.28 0.11
CA ASN A 180 -14.21 -28.70 -0.31
C ASN A 180 -14.67 -27.97 -1.59
N ALA A 181 -13.78 -27.90 -2.59
CA ALA A 181 -13.95 -27.10 -3.79
C ALA A 181 -14.43 -27.95 -4.97
N THR A 182 -15.29 -27.38 -5.81
CA THR A 182 -15.74 -28.02 -7.06
C THR A 182 -14.68 -27.90 -8.17
N ASP A 183 -14.84 -28.66 -9.26
CA ASP A 183 -13.99 -28.52 -10.44
C ASP A 183 -14.02 -27.10 -11.02
N ASP A 184 -15.18 -26.44 -10.99
CA ASP A 184 -15.34 -25.07 -11.47
C ASP A 184 -14.61 -24.05 -10.59
N ASP A 185 -14.64 -24.23 -9.26
CA ASP A 185 -13.90 -23.39 -8.32
C ASP A 185 -12.40 -23.48 -8.58
N ILE A 186 -11.91 -24.70 -8.81
CA ILE A 186 -10.50 -24.95 -9.09
C ILE A 186 -10.11 -24.41 -10.46
N ALA A 187 -10.92 -24.58 -11.50
CA ALA A 187 -10.68 -24.00 -12.82
C ALA A 187 -10.58 -22.47 -12.75
N LYS A 188 -11.48 -21.83 -11.97
CA LYS A 188 -11.45 -20.39 -11.71
C LYS A 188 -10.21 -19.97 -10.92
N LEU A 189 -9.83 -20.72 -9.89
CA LEU A 189 -8.62 -20.48 -9.11
C LEU A 189 -7.37 -20.51 -9.99
N VAL A 190 -7.22 -21.55 -10.82
CA VAL A 190 -6.08 -21.71 -11.73
C VAL A 190 -6.04 -20.59 -12.77
N LYS A 191 -7.20 -20.20 -13.33
CA LYS A 191 -7.32 -19.11 -14.30
C LYS A 191 -6.90 -17.77 -13.72
N VAL A 192 -7.34 -17.44 -12.51
CA VAL A 192 -7.06 -16.14 -11.86
C VAL A 192 -5.69 -16.12 -11.19
N HIS A 193 -5.24 -17.26 -10.66
CA HIS A 193 -4.03 -17.41 -9.85
C HIS A 193 -3.14 -18.58 -10.32
N PRO A 194 -2.60 -18.54 -11.56
CA PRO A 194 -1.83 -19.64 -12.13
C PRO A 194 -0.51 -19.94 -11.40
N THR A 195 -0.07 -19.05 -10.52
CA THR A 195 1.16 -19.24 -9.73
C THR A 195 0.99 -20.24 -8.59
N VAL A 196 -0.25 -20.54 -8.17
CA VAL A 196 -0.56 -21.56 -7.16
C VAL A 196 -0.12 -22.94 -7.63
N CYS A 197 -0.26 -23.22 -8.93
CA CYS A 197 -0.01 -24.52 -9.57
C CYS A 197 1.43 -25.04 -9.48
N ARG A 198 2.37 -24.21 -9.02
CA ARG A 198 3.81 -24.54 -8.94
C ARG A 198 4.35 -24.40 -7.51
N LYS A 199 3.46 -24.35 -6.52
CA LYS A 199 3.83 -24.24 -5.11
C LYS A 199 4.17 -25.59 -4.55
N SER A 200 5.12 -25.59 -3.61
CA SER A 200 5.43 -26.77 -2.80
C SER A 200 4.19 -27.18 -2.02
N PHE A 201 4.01 -28.49 -1.88
CA PHE A 201 2.93 -29.09 -1.11
C PHE A 201 3.02 -28.69 0.35
N LYS A 202 4.22 -28.69 0.92
CA LYS A 202 4.46 -28.20 2.28
C LYS A 202 4.02 -26.74 2.44
N TYR A 203 4.43 -25.86 1.53
CA TYR A 203 4.05 -24.44 1.60
C TYR A 203 2.55 -24.24 1.42
N LEU A 204 1.93 -25.01 0.54
CA LEU A 204 0.49 -24.98 0.33
C LEU A 204 -0.26 -25.37 1.62
N CYS A 205 0.12 -26.48 2.25
CA CYS A 205 -0.47 -26.96 3.50
C CYS A 205 -0.29 -25.93 4.62
N GLU A 206 0.92 -25.40 4.79
CA GLU A 206 1.20 -24.37 5.80
C GLU A 206 0.39 -23.08 5.56
N ASN A 207 0.25 -22.65 4.30
CA ASN A 207 -0.54 -21.47 3.97
C ASN A 207 -2.03 -21.68 4.24
N ILE A 208 -2.59 -22.86 3.96
CA ILE A 208 -3.99 -23.17 4.28
C ILE A 208 -4.19 -23.18 5.79
N ALA A 209 -3.33 -23.88 6.55
CA ALA A 209 -3.41 -23.91 8.00
C ALA A 209 -3.28 -22.51 8.62
N THR A 210 -2.34 -21.70 8.14
CA THR A 210 -2.17 -20.30 8.58
C THR A 210 -3.39 -19.45 8.24
N ALA A 211 -4.00 -19.65 7.07
CA ALA A 211 -5.22 -18.94 6.69
C ALA A 211 -6.40 -19.33 7.59
N GLU A 212 -6.55 -20.60 7.94
CA GLU A 212 -7.57 -21.06 8.88
C GLU A 212 -7.35 -20.48 10.28
N GLU A 213 -6.11 -20.46 10.78
CA GLU A 213 -5.74 -19.79 12.05
C GLU A 213 -6.12 -18.30 12.05
N LEU A 214 -5.97 -17.63 10.91
CA LEU A 214 -6.38 -16.24 10.70
C LEU A 214 -7.90 -16.07 10.52
N GLY A 215 -8.69 -17.14 10.51
CA GLY A 215 -10.14 -17.13 10.37
C GLY A 215 -10.63 -16.89 8.93
N PHE A 216 -9.89 -17.39 7.94
CA PHE A 216 -10.35 -17.45 6.56
C PHE A 216 -11.24 -18.68 6.32
N THR A 217 -12.38 -18.49 5.67
CA THR A 217 -13.19 -19.61 5.16
C THR A 217 -12.57 -20.18 3.88
N HIS A 218 -12.90 -21.43 3.54
CA HIS A 218 -12.41 -22.08 2.32
C HIS A 218 -12.79 -21.29 1.05
N ASP A 219 -14.03 -20.80 0.95
CA ASP A 219 -14.46 -19.90 -0.13
C ASP A 219 -13.59 -18.66 -0.26
N LYS A 220 -13.17 -18.10 0.88
CA LYS A 220 -12.33 -16.90 0.92
C LYS A 220 -10.90 -17.22 0.48
N ILE A 221 -10.38 -18.40 0.82
CA ILE A 221 -9.08 -18.89 0.33
C ILE A 221 -9.14 -19.09 -1.19
N LEU A 222 -10.19 -19.71 -1.72
CA LEU A 222 -10.40 -19.90 -3.16
C LEU A 222 -10.51 -18.55 -3.90
N LYS A 223 -11.32 -17.62 -3.36
CA LYS A 223 -11.48 -16.26 -3.91
C LYS A 223 -10.19 -15.46 -3.90
N TYR A 224 -9.33 -15.69 -2.92
CA TYR A 224 -8.04 -15.01 -2.76
C TYR A 224 -6.88 -15.99 -2.89
N GLY A 225 -6.83 -16.73 -4.01
CA GLY A 225 -5.83 -17.77 -4.25
C GLY A 225 -4.37 -17.31 -4.13
N TYR A 226 -4.08 -16.00 -4.18
CA TYR A 226 -2.76 -15.48 -3.84
C TYR A 226 -2.32 -15.77 -2.39
N ILE A 227 -3.22 -16.14 -1.48
CA ILE A 227 -2.89 -16.64 -0.12
C ILE A 227 -2.14 -17.97 -0.21
N LEU A 228 -2.58 -18.86 -1.11
CA LEU A 228 -1.95 -20.16 -1.35
C LEU A 228 -0.53 -20.03 -1.93
N HIS A 229 -0.24 -18.90 -2.57
CA HIS A 229 1.08 -18.58 -3.12
C HIS A 229 2.04 -17.94 -2.08
N ALA A 230 1.57 -17.61 -0.87
CA ALA A 230 2.41 -16.94 0.12
C ALA A 230 3.67 -17.76 0.48
N TYR A 231 4.68 -17.05 0.99
CA TYR A 231 5.85 -17.70 1.58
C TYR A 231 5.62 -17.82 3.09
N PRO A 232 5.34 -19.04 3.62
CA PRO A 232 4.83 -19.19 4.98
C PRO A 232 5.71 -18.55 6.06
N LYS A 233 7.03 -18.59 5.87
CA LYS A 233 7.99 -17.99 6.81
C LYS A 233 7.76 -16.49 6.97
N TYR A 234 7.43 -15.76 5.90
CA TYR A 234 7.14 -14.33 6.00
C TYR A 234 5.86 -14.06 6.79
N THR A 235 4.78 -14.79 6.52
CA THR A 235 3.52 -14.59 7.24
C THR A 235 3.70 -14.84 8.73
N LYS A 236 4.37 -15.95 9.10
CA LYS A 236 4.68 -16.30 10.50
C LYS A 236 5.56 -15.26 11.17
N GLU A 237 6.66 -14.86 10.52
CA GLU A 237 7.58 -13.85 11.04
C GLU A 237 6.91 -12.48 11.21
N VAL A 238 5.99 -12.09 10.30
CA VAL A 238 5.22 -10.85 10.46
C VAL A 238 4.29 -10.92 11.67
N MET A 239 3.58 -12.05 11.86
CA MET A 239 2.71 -12.23 13.02
C MET A 239 3.47 -12.21 14.34
N GLU A 240 4.68 -12.75 14.36
CA GLU A 240 5.55 -12.80 15.54
C GLU A 240 6.23 -11.45 15.84
N LYS A 241 6.82 -10.81 14.82
CA LYS A 241 7.57 -9.55 14.99
C LYS A 241 6.67 -8.33 15.12
N TYR A 242 5.47 -8.37 14.54
CA TYR A 242 4.55 -7.23 14.50
C TYR A 242 3.12 -7.63 14.93
N PRO A 243 2.93 -8.21 16.13
CA PRO A 243 1.61 -8.66 16.58
C PRO A 243 0.61 -7.51 16.67
N VAL A 244 1.11 -6.32 16.99
CA VAL A 244 0.37 -5.05 17.05
C VAL A 244 1.09 -4.00 16.20
N VAL A 245 0.35 -3.34 15.31
CA VAL A 245 0.82 -2.25 14.46
C VAL A 245 -0.10 -1.05 14.67
N ALA A 246 0.46 0.07 15.13
CA ALA A 246 -0.27 1.30 15.40
C ALA A 246 -1.51 1.09 16.31
N GLY A 247 -1.35 0.26 17.36
CA GLY A 247 -2.43 -0.10 18.29
C GLY A 247 -3.44 -1.12 17.76
N ALA A 248 -3.30 -1.63 16.53
CA ALA A 248 -4.21 -2.60 15.94
C ALA A 248 -3.55 -3.98 15.72
N CYS A 249 -4.34 -5.06 15.90
CA CYS A 249 -3.86 -6.43 15.72
C CYS A 249 -3.60 -6.78 14.25
N ILE A 250 -2.38 -7.26 13.93
CA ILE A 250 -2.00 -7.62 12.57
C ILE A 250 -2.79 -8.82 12.02
N LYS A 251 -3.15 -9.80 12.86
CA LYS A 251 -3.95 -10.96 12.44
C LYS A 251 -5.33 -10.52 11.94
N ARG A 252 -5.98 -9.62 12.68
CA ARG A 252 -7.25 -8.99 12.26
C ARG A 252 -7.07 -8.21 10.95
N ALA A 253 -5.96 -7.50 10.80
CA ALA A 253 -5.63 -6.77 9.58
C ALA A 253 -5.48 -7.70 8.38
N MET A 254 -4.74 -8.81 8.52
CA MET A 254 -4.56 -9.82 7.47
C MET A 254 -5.91 -10.41 7.06
N ARG A 255 -6.79 -10.72 8.01
CA ARG A 255 -8.14 -11.22 7.71
C ARG A 255 -8.97 -10.19 6.92
N MET A 256 -8.90 -8.91 7.28
CA MET A 256 -9.62 -7.84 6.59
C MET A 256 -9.01 -7.50 5.22
N TYR A 257 -7.68 -7.61 5.11
CA TYR A 257 -6.88 -7.22 3.96
C TYR A 257 -5.91 -8.35 3.58
N PRO A 258 -6.39 -9.40 2.88
CA PRO A 258 -5.62 -10.65 2.72
C PRO A 258 -4.30 -10.52 2.00
N LYS A 259 -4.11 -9.46 1.20
CA LYS A 259 -2.82 -9.18 0.54
C LYS A 259 -1.68 -8.96 1.52
N ILE A 260 -1.94 -8.55 2.76
CA ILE A 260 -0.91 -8.35 3.80
C ILE A 260 -0.16 -9.67 4.09
N VAL A 261 -0.83 -10.83 4.00
CA VAL A 261 -0.25 -12.16 4.21
C VAL A 261 1.01 -12.41 3.36
N ASN A 262 1.08 -11.79 2.17
CA ASN A 262 2.18 -11.93 1.23
C ASN A 262 3.34 -10.95 1.46
N THR A 263 3.24 -10.08 2.46
CA THR A 263 4.22 -9.00 2.67
C THR A 263 5.41 -9.50 3.48
N SER A 264 6.63 -9.19 3.04
CA SER A 264 7.82 -9.52 3.82
C SER A 264 7.93 -8.67 5.08
N PRO A 265 8.49 -9.20 6.18
CA PRO A 265 8.79 -8.45 7.40
C PRO A 265 9.63 -7.19 7.15
N SER A 266 10.56 -7.24 6.20
CA SER A 266 11.38 -6.10 5.80
C SER A 266 10.56 -4.99 5.13
N ASN A 267 9.58 -5.34 4.29
CA ASN A 267 8.71 -4.35 3.67
C ASN A 267 7.78 -3.72 4.71
N ILE A 268 7.22 -4.50 5.65
CA ILE A 268 6.44 -3.96 6.78
C ILE A 268 7.25 -2.92 7.55
N LYS A 269 8.47 -3.27 7.97
CA LYS A 269 9.38 -2.36 8.68
C LYS A 269 9.58 -1.04 7.92
N ARG A 270 9.91 -1.13 6.61
CA ARG A 270 10.19 0.04 5.77
C ARG A 270 8.95 0.90 5.55
N ILE A 271 7.80 0.31 5.31
CA ILE A 271 6.55 1.06 5.16
C ILE A 271 6.23 1.81 6.44
N LEU A 272 6.34 1.15 7.61
CA LEU A 272 6.10 1.81 8.89
C LEU A 272 7.08 2.96 9.14
N GLN A 273 8.36 2.79 8.77
CA GLN A 273 9.34 3.88 8.85
C GLN A 273 8.95 5.06 7.95
N ILE A 274 8.62 4.80 6.68
CA ILE A 274 8.17 5.83 5.73
C ILE A 274 6.94 6.56 6.27
N LEU A 275 5.95 5.84 6.80
CA LEU A 275 4.74 6.44 7.36
C LEU A 275 5.07 7.38 8.53
N ARG A 276 6.00 6.99 9.42
CA ARG A 276 6.49 7.84 10.50
C ARG A 276 7.26 9.06 9.99
N ASP A 277 8.17 8.88 9.03
CA ASP A 277 8.95 9.97 8.44
C ASP A 277 8.06 11.01 7.75
N HIS A 278 6.90 10.57 7.25
CA HIS A 278 5.90 11.44 6.66
C HIS A 278 4.90 12.02 7.66
N ASN A 279 5.04 11.75 8.97
CA ASN A 279 4.14 12.16 10.05
C ASN A 279 2.71 11.64 9.90
N ILE A 280 2.53 10.42 9.39
CA ILE A 280 1.23 9.76 9.36
C ILE A 280 0.93 9.24 10.77
N SER A 281 -0.23 9.60 11.31
CA SER A 281 -0.64 9.21 12.66
C SER A 281 -0.92 7.71 12.76
N ASP A 282 -0.66 7.13 13.93
CA ASP A 282 -1.00 5.73 14.22
C ASP A 282 -2.50 5.45 14.01
N GLU A 283 -3.37 6.41 14.32
CA GLU A 283 -4.81 6.30 14.04
C GLU A 283 -5.09 6.07 12.54
N ALA A 284 -4.40 6.82 11.66
CA ALA A 284 -4.55 6.66 10.21
C ALA A 284 -4.02 5.30 9.73
N ILE A 285 -2.88 4.86 10.28
CA ILE A 285 -2.30 3.53 10.00
C ILE A 285 -3.27 2.42 10.43
N ALA A 286 -3.80 2.48 11.64
CA ALA A 286 -4.74 1.50 12.19
C ALA A 286 -6.02 1.41 11.35
N LYS A 287 -6.58 2.55 10.92
CA LYS A 287 -7.77 2.59 10.05
C LYS A 287 -7.53 2.03 8.65
N ARG A 288 -6.29 2.05 8.15
CA ARG A 288 -5.93 1.70 6.76
C ARG A 288 -4.65 0.86 6.68
N MET A 289 -4.62 -0.23 7.43
CA MET A 289 -3.51 -1.19 7.40
C MET A 289 -3.32 -1.87 6.04
N ASN A 290 -4.29 -1.79 5.13
CA ASN A 290 -4.07 -2.21 3.75
C ASN A 290 -2.98 -1.40 3.03
N VAL A 291 -2.47 -0.28 3.55
CA VAL A 291 -1.25 0.32 2.98
C VAL A 291 -0.05 -0.63 3.02
N LEU A 292 -0.02 -1.57 3.98
CA LEU A 292 1.12 -2.46 4.25
C LEU A 292 1.43 -3.46 3.12
N HIS A 293 0.50 -3.69 2.18
CA HIS A 293 0.78 -4.58 1.03
C HIS A 293 1.36 -3.83 -0.20
N ILE A 294 1.46 -2.51 -0.14
CA ILE A 294 2.02 -1.68 -1.22
C ILE A 294 3.55 -1.69 -1.08
N SER A 295 4.31 -1.59 -2.18
CA SER A 295 5.76 -1.50 -2.07
C SER A 295 6.18 -0.23 -1.30
N PRO A 296 7.23 -0.31 -0.46
CA PRO A 296 7.74 0.85 0.28
C PRO A 296 7.99 2.07 -0.64
N GLU A 297 8.58 1.84 -1.81
CA GLU A 297 8.89 2.89 -2.78
C GLU A 297 7.63 3.59 -3.31
N THR A 298 6.56 2.84 -3.55
CA THR A 298 5.29 3.41 -4.03
C THR A 298 4.57 4.17 -2.91
N VAL A 299 4.65 3.70 -1.66
CA VAL A 299 4.11 4.45 -0.51
C VAL A 299 4.82 5.80 -0.38
N ASP A 300 6.15 5.81 -0.42
CA ASP A 300 6.96 7.03 -0.27
C ASP A 300 6.68 8.04 -1.39
N ILE A 301 6.71 7.60 -2.66
CA ILE A 301 6.40 8.45 -3.82
C ILE A 301 5.01 9.09 -3.67
N ARG A 302 3.99 8.27 -3.37
CA ARG A 302 2.61 8.77 -3.28
C ARG A 302 2.42 9.73 -2.12
N LEU A 303 3.07 9.50 -0.97
CA LEU A 303 3.03 10.43 0.16
C LEU A 303 3.71 11.76 -0.17
N HIS A 304 4.81 11.71 -0.90
CA HIS A 304 5.49 12.92 -1.38
C HIS A 304 4.59 13.71 -2.35
N GLU A 305 3.92 13.02 -3.28
CA GLU A 305 2.95 13.65 -4.20
C GLU A 305 1.76 14.27 -3.45
N LEU A 306 1.22 13.61 -2.41
CA LEU A 306 0.15 14.18 -1.58
C LEU A 306 0.58 15.46 -0.86
N LYS A 307 1.85 15.60 -0.49
CA LYS A 307 2.39 16.82 0.15
C LYS A 307 2.59 17.98 -0.84
N ASN A 308 2.81 17.67 -2.11
CA ASN A 308 3.13 18.65 -3.15
C ASN A 308 1.90 19.23 -3.86
N VAL A 309 0.73 18.60 -3.72
CA VAL A 309 -0.54 19.10 -4.27
C VAL A 309 -1.34 19.75 -3.15
N ALA A 310 -1.66 21.04 -3.29
CA ALA A 310 -2.32 21.83 -2.25
C ALA A 310 -3.62 21.16 -1.74
N ASP A 311 -4.48 20.70 -2.65
CA ASP A 311 -5.76 20.05 -2.31
C ASP A 311 -5.58 18.77 -1.48
N PHE A 312 -4.47 18.04 -1.68
CA PHE A 312 -4.17 16.85 -0.89
C PHE A 312 -3.47 17.21 0.42
N LYS A 313 -2.66 18.27 0.43
CA LYS A 313 -1.89 18.71 1.59
C LYS A 313 -2.80 19.09 2.76
N VAL A 314 -3.89 19.83 2.50
CA VAL A 314 -4.87 20.20 3.54
C VAL A 314 -5.57 19.00 4.18
N LEU A 315 -5.55 17.84 3.52
CA LEU A 315 -6.15 16.60 4.01
C LEU A 315 -5.18 15.70 4.78
N LEU A 316 -3.90 16.06 4.92
CA LEU A 316 -2.86 15.16 5.47
C LEU A 316 -3.14 14.66 6.89
N HIS A 317 -3.84 15.46 7.70
CA HIS A 317 -4.21 15.10 9.07
C HIS A 317 -5.47 14.23 9.15
N ASN A 318 -6.12 13.95 8.03
CA ASN A 318 -7.32 13.13 8.00
C ASN A 318 -7.00 11.67 8.40
N PRO A 319 -7.77 11.06 9.32
CA PRO A 319 -7.54 9.67 9.73
C PRO A 319 -7.74 8.64 8.61
N ASN A 320 -8.28 9.03 7.46
CA ASN A 320 -8.42 8.21 6.26
C ASN A 320 -7.42 8.58 5.15
N ILE A 321 -6.42 9.44 5.40
CA ILE A 321 -5.48 9.93 4.38
C ILE A 321 -4.82 8.82 3.56
N LEU A 322 -4.52 7.68 4.20
CA LEU A 322 -3.91 6.53 3.54
C LEU A 322 -4.80 5.93 2.44
N LYS A 323 -6.10 6.21 2.43
CA LYS A 323 -6.99 5.87 1.32
C LYS A 323 -6.54 6.52 0.01
N LEU A 324 -6.04 7.76 0.08
CA LEU A 324 -5.48 8.46 -1.08
C LEU A 324 -4.14 7.85 -1.50
N VAL A 325 -3.35 7.31 -0.57
CA VAL A 325 -2.13 6.54 -0.90
C VAL A 325 -2.50 5.24 -1.62
N ILE A 326 -3.52 4.52 -1.14
CA ILE A 326 -3.93 3.24 -1.72
C ILE A 326 -4.55 3.44 -3.12
N HIS A 327 -5.40 4.43 -3.28
CA HIS A 327 -6.14 4.74 -4.50
C HIS A 327 -5.60 5.98 -5.23
N HIS A 328 -4.29 6.21 -5.20
CA HIS A 328 -3.66 7.45 -5.66
C HIS A 328 -4.05 7.91 -7.07
N ASN A 329 -3.93 7.03 -8.08
CA ASN A 329 -4.27 7.40 -9.46
C ASN A 329 -5.74 7.83 -9.60
N ARG A 330 -6.64 7.17 -8.87
CA ARG A 330 -8.06 7.53 -8.84
C ARG A 330 -8.27 8.87 -8.15
N ALA A 331 -7.65 9.08 -6.99
CA ALA A 331 -7.73 10.35 -6.27
C ALA A 331 -7.25 11.52 -7.14
N LYS A 332 -6.13 11.36 -7.87
CA LYS A 332 -5.60 12.36 -8.80
C LYS A 332 -6.55 12.66 -9.96
N SER A 333 -7.07 11.61 -10.60
CA SER A 333 -8.04 11.77 -11.71
C SER A 333 -9.32 12.47 -11.26
N ARG A 334 -9.82 12.14 -10.06
CA ARG A 334 -11.02 12.74 -9.50
C ARG A 334 -10.81 14.18 -9.07
N LEU A 335 -9.65 14.49 -8.49
CA LEU A 335 -9.30 15.86 -8.16
C LEU A 335 -9.30 16.73 -9.43
N GLN A 336 -8.70 16.24 -10.52
CA GLN A 336 -8.70 16.95 -11.80
C GLN A 336 -10.12 17.17 -12.32
N PHE A 337 -10.97 16.15 -12.25
CA PHE A 337 -12.36 16.24 -12.68
C PHE A 337 -13.18 17.23 -11.83
N LEU A 338 -13.01 17.25 -10.50
CA LEU A 338 -13.67 18.22 -9.63
C LEU A 338 -13.28 19.67 -9.98
N LYS A 339 -12.01 19.90 -10.32
CA LYS A 339 -11.52 21.21 -10.77
C LYS A 339 -12.15 21.65 -12.09
N GLU A 340 -12.35 20.72 -13.02
CA GLU A 340 -13.05 20.99 -14.29
C GLU A 340 -14.51 21.39 -14.08
N LEU A 341 -15.15 20.84 -13.05
CA LEU A 341 -16.50 21.22 -12.61
C LEU A 341 -16.53 22.44 -11.69
N GLN A 342 -15.38 23.06 -11.41
CA GLN A 342 -15.24 24.20 -10.49
C GLN A 342 -15.71 23.93 -9.05
N LEU A 343 -15.81 22.65 -8.65
CA LEU A 343 -16.09 22.26 -7.27
C LEU A 343 -14.84 22.46 -6.41
N LYS A 344 -14.97 23.25 -5.34
CA LYS A 344 -13.84 23.74 -4.54
C LYS A 344 -13.54 22.85 -3.33
N CYS A 345 -14.55 22.21 -2.75
CA CYS A 345 -14.43 21.35 -1.59
C CYS A 345 -13.98 19.94 -1.99
N THR A 346 -12.76 19.57 -1.58
CA THR A 346 -12.18 18.26 -1.89
C THR A 346 -12.05 17.42 -0.63
N THR A 347 -12.78 16.30 -0.56
CA THR A 347 -12.82 15.44 0.63
C THR A 347 -12.12 14.11 0.40
N VAL A 348 -11.55 13.51 1.47
CA VAL A 348 -10.94 12.17 1.36
C VAL A 348 -11.95 11.12 0.91
N SER A 349 -13.22 11.26 1.31
CA SER A 349 -14.31 10.39 0.87
C SER A 349 -14.52 10.46 -0.63
N VAL A 350 -14.69 11.66 -1.20
CA VAL A 350 -15.00 11.83 -2.63
C VAL A 350 -13.83 11.35 -3.49
N LEU A 351 -12.61 11.72 -3.11
CA LEU A 351 -11.39 11.35 -3.83
C LEU A 351 -11.06 9.86 -3.72
N GLY A 352 -11.33 9.24 -2.56
CA GLY A 352 -10.87 7.88 -2.25
C GLY A 352 -11.91 6.76 -2.40
N ASN A 353 -13.22 7.06 -2.41
CA ASN A 353 -14.30 6.04 -2.42
C ASN A 353 -14.40 5.25 -3.75
N ASP A 354 -15.34 4.30 -3.80
CA ASP A 354 -15.77 3.64 -5.04
C ASP A 354 -16.40 4.61 -6.05
N ASN A 355 -16.69 4.13 -7.27
CA ASN A 355 -17.25 4.96 -8.34
C ASN A 355 -18.69 5.38 -8.04
N ASN A 356 -19.53 4.47 -7.55
CA ASN A 356 -20.94 4.76 -7.26
C ASN A 356 -21.09 5.96 -6.32
N LYS A 357 -20.32 6.02 -5.22
CA LYS A 357 -20.36 7.15 -4.28
C LYS A 357 -19.85 8.46 -4.88
N PHE A 358 -18.88 8.37 -5.79
CA PHE A 358 -18.38 9.55 -6.49
C PHE A 358 -19.41 10.06 -7.48
N ASP A 359 -20.00 9.19 -8.28
CA ASP A 359 -21.01 9.54 -9.29
C ASP A 359 -22.25 10.16 -8.65
N ILE A 360 -22.69 9.64 -7.50
CA ILE A 360 -23.77 10.23 -6.70
C ILE A 360 -23.40 11.65 -6.27
N HIS A 361 -22.20 11.85 -5.71
CA HIS A 361 -21.75 13.16 -5.25
C HIS A 361 -21.70 14.19 -6.39
N ILE A 362 -21.20 13.79 -7.56
CA ILE A 362 -21.17 14.66 -8.75
C ILE A 362 -22.59 15.01 -9.21
N ARG A 363 -23.51 14.03 -9.27
CA ARG A 363 -24.90 14.27 -9.70
C ARG A 363 -25.64 15.23 -8.79
N GLU A 364 -25.37 15.18 -7.49
CA GLU A 364 -25.99 16.07 -6.52
C GLU A 364 -25.36 17.46 -6.50
N GLY A 365 -24.23 17.69 -7.20
CA GLY A 365 -23.55 18.98 -7.25
C GLY A 365 -23.08 19.50 -5.89
N ARG A 366 -22.92 18.62 -4.88
CA ARG A 366 -22.64 19.05 -3.50
C ARG A 366 -21.22 19.55 -3.32
N ASP A 367 -21.02 20.87 -3.35
CA ASP A 367 -19.72 21.49 -3.03
C ASP A 367 -19.53 21.69 -1.51
N ALA A 368 -19.35 20.59 -0.78
CA ALA A 368 -19.21 20.62 0.67
C ALA A 368 -18.16 19.64 1.20
N ASN A 369 -17.48 20.06 2.27
CA ASN A 369 -16.58 19.20 3.02
C ASN A 369 -17.34 18.21 3.91
N THR A 370 -16.64 17.20 4.42
CA THR A 370 -17.18 16.39 5.53
C THR A 370 -16.72 16.95 6.88
N PHE A 371 -17.50 16.71 7.94
CA PHE A 371 -17.10 17.04 9.32
C PHE A 371 -15.72 16.47 9.66
N THR A 372 -15.44 15.24 9.21
CA THR A 372 -14.16 14.57 9.46
C THR A 372 -12.99 15.31 8.81
N ASP A 373 -13.16 15.84 7.60
CA ASP A 373 -12.08 16.59 6.92
C ASP A 373 -11.80 17.91 7.64
N ILE A 374 -12.84 18.67 7.97
CA ILE A 374 -12.70 19.95 8.69
C ILE A 374 -12.07 19.75 10.06
N TYR A 375 -12.58 18.81 10.84
CA TYR A 375 -12.07 18.59 12.19
C TYR A 375 -10.63 18.05 12.16
N ALA A 376 -10.29 17.20 11.19
CA ALA A 376 -8.91 16.77 11.01
C ALA A 376 -7.98 17.92 10.61
N PHE A 377 -8.42 18.79 9.70
CA PHE A 377 -7.68 20.00 9.32
C PHE A 377 -7.43 20.90 10.54
N LEU A 378 -8.48 21.25 11.29
CA LEU A 378 -8.38 22.12 12.46
C LEU A 378 -7.56 21.50 13.59
N LYS A 379 -7.72 20.19 13.85
CA LYS A 379 -6.89 19.44 14.81
C LYS A 379 -5.41 19.48 14.41
N GLY A 380 -5.10 19.31 13.12
CA GLY A 380 -3.75 19.44 12.59
C GLY A 380 -3.16 20.84 12.75
N THR A 381 -3.97 21.87 12.46
CA THR A 381 -3.58 23.28 12.51
C THR A 381 -3.35 23.79 13.93
N PHE A 382 -4.28 23.49 14.85
CA PHE A 382 -4.26 24.04 16.22
C PHE A 382 -3.69 23.08 17.28
N LYS A 383 -3.53 21.79 16.95
CA LYS A 383 -3.15 20.73 17.90
C LYS A 383 -4.09 20.66 19.11
N LYS A 384 -5.38 20.85 18.86
CA LYS A 384 -6.48 20.80 19.85
C LYS A 384 -7.42 19.64 19.56
N GLU A 385 -8.08 19.13 20.59
CA GLU A 385 -9.07 18.07 20.42
C GLU A 385 -10.37 18.63 19.83
N VAL A 386 -11.13 17.76 19.16
CA VAL A 386 -12.32 18.15 18.38
C VAL A 386 -13.37 18.83 19.25
N ASP A 387 -13.57 18.33 20.46
CA ASP A 387 -14.53 18.84 21.43
C ASP A 387 -14.28 20.32 21.80
N GLU A 388 -13.05 20.82 21.65
CA GLU A 388 -12.70 22.22 21.98
C GLU A 388 -13.26 23.23 20.96
N PHE A 389 -13.61 22.81 19.74
CA PHE A 389 -14.05 23.72 18.68
C PHE A 389 -15.30 23.26 17.92
N GLU A 390 -15.72 22.00 18.04
CA GLU A 390 -16.88 21.45 17.34
C GLU A 390 -18.16 22.26 17.63
N ALA A 391 -18.49 22.46 18.90
CA ALA A 391 -19.70 23.17 19.31
C ALA A 391 -19.72 24.63 18.85
N THR A 392 -18.55 25.26 18.77
CA THR A 392 -18.42 26.61 18.23
C THR A 392 -18.64 26.57 16.72
N LEU A 393 -17.86 25.78 15.98
CA LEU A 393 -17.88 25.79 14.52
C LEU A 393 -19.27 25.47 13.94
N LYS A 394 -20.00 24.52 14.56
CA LYS A 394 -21.36 24.12 14.15
C LYS A 394 -22.40 25.24 14.17
N LYS A 395 -22.16 26.34 14.91
CA LYS A 395 -23.10 27.46 14.96
C LYS A 395 -23.08 28.32 13.70
N HIS A 396 -22.02 28.24 12.89
CA HIS A 396 -21.97 28.96 11.62
C HIS A 396 -22.71 28.15 10.54
N PRO A 397 -23.64 28.72 9.77
CA PRO A 397 -24.47 27.96 8.83
C PRO A 397 -23.67 27.31 7.69
N TYR A 398 -22.62 27.98 7.22
CA TYR A 398 -21.85 27.54 6.04
C TYR A 398 -20.49 26.91 6.34
N TYR A 399 -20.26 26.44 7.57
CA TYR A 399 -18.94 25.93 7.95
C TYR A 399 -18.46 24.74 7.13
N LEU A 400 -19.36 23.98 6.48
CA LEU A 400 -19.00 22.86 5.62
C LEU A 400 -18.68 23.25 4.19
N GLN A 401 -19.27 24.34 3.70
CA GLN A 401 -19.24 24.74 2.31
C GLN A 401 -18.03 25.62 1.97
N VAL A 402 -17.30 26.09 2.98
CA VAL A 402 -16.06 26.83 2.77
C VAL A 402 -14.91 25.87 2.45
N PRO A 403 -14.17 26.03 1.33
CA PRO A 403 -13.08 25.14 0.97
C PRO A 403 -11.93 25.14 1.98
N LEU A 404 -11.35 23.97 2.26
CA LEU A 404 -10.22 23.85 3.18
C LEU A 404 -8.98 24.64 2.72
N LEU A 405 -8.77 24.76 1.41
CA LEU A 405 -7.70 25.60 0.86
C LEU A 405 -7.88 27.07 1.24
N SER A 406 -9.09 27.60 1.13
CA SER A 406 -9.41 28.96 1.54
C SER A 406 -9.19 29.16 3.05
N MET A 407 -9.56 28.16 3.87
CA MET A 407 -9.27 28.20 5.30
C MET A 407 -7.77 28.20 5.61
N GLU A 408 -6.98 27.38 4.89
CA GLU A 408 -5.51 27.32 5.03
C GLU A 408 -4.87 28.65 4.63
N ASP A 409 -5.29 29.24 3.51
CA ASP A 409 -4.79 30.52 3.02
C ASP A 409 -5.08 31.67 4.00
N THR A 410 -6.31 31.70 4.54
CA THR A 410 -6.69 32.67 5.58
C THR A 410 -5.87 32.46 6.86
N TYR A 411 -5.69 31.21 7.30
CA TYR A 411 -4.86 30.91 8.47
C TYR A 411 -3.42 31.41 8.28
N PHE A 412 -2.78 31.08 7.16
CA PHE A 412 -1.39 31.52 6.91
C PHE A 412 -1.28 33.03 6.83
N TYR A 413 -2.23 33.71 6.19
CA TYR A 413 -2.27 35.17 6.17
C TYR A 413 -2.33 35.76 7.58
N LEU A 414 -3.20 35.26 8.45
CA LEU A 414 -3.28 35.73 9.84
C LEU A 414 -1.97 35.48 10.62
N ARG A 415 -1.27 34.39 10.32
CA ARG A 415 0.05 34.11 10.90
C ARG A 415 1.13 35.06 10.40
N GLU A 416 1.10 35.44 9.13
CA GLU A 416 1.98 36.47 8.55
C GLU A 416 1.77 37.83 9.23
N GLU A 417 0.50 38.19 9.49
CA GLU A 417 0.06 39.37 10.27
C GLU A 417 0.33 39.25 11.79
N LYS A 418 1.10 38.25 12.21
CA LYS A 418 1.57 38.03 13.59
C LYS A 418 0.46 37.73 14.61
N PHE A 419 -0.72 37.29 14.18
CA PHE A 419 -1.72 36.78 15.10
C PHE A 419 -1.28 35.45 15.71
N SER A 420 -1.41 35.31 17.04
CA SER A 420 -1.09 34.07 17.75
C SER A 420 -2.10 32.95 17.42
N ASN A 421 -1.66 31.68 17.42
CA ASN A 421 -2.56 30.54 17.23
C ASN A 421 -3.73 30.55 18.24
N SER A 422 -3.46 30.95 19.48
CA SER A 422 -4.50 31.06 20.51
C SER A 422 -5.53 32.14 20.18
N ALA A 423 -5.11 33.30 19.65
CA ALA A 423 -6.04 34.35 19.24
C ALA A 423 -6.90 33.91 18.05
N ILE A 424 -6.31 33.28 17.03
CA ILE A 424 -7.05 32.77 15.87
C ILE A 424 -8.04 31.68 16.31
N PHE A 425 -7.61 30.74 17.16
CA PHE A 425 -8.46 29.68 17.68
C PHE A 425 -9.66 30.21 18.47
N LYS A 426 -9.46 31.24 19.30
CA LYS A 426 -10.56 31.89 20.05
C LYS A 426 -11.57 32.58 19.13
N VAL A 427 -11.20 32.90 17.89
CA VAL A 427 -12.04 33.54 16.87
C VAL A 427 -12.13 32.65 15.63
N ILE A 428 -12.34 31.34 15.83
CA ILE A 428 -12.16 30.32 14.78
C ILE A 428 -12.96 30.57 13.50
N TYR A 429 -14.13 31.22 13.59
CA TYR A 429 -14.94 31.57 12.43
C TYR A 429 -14.20 32.44 11.41
N ILE A 430 -13.18 33.21 11.83
CA ILE A 430 -12.38 34.02 10.91
C ILE A 430 -11.80 33.18 9.76
N LEU A 431 -11.52 31.90 9.99
CA LEU A 431 -11.00 30.99 8.97
C LEU A 431 -12.02 30.66 7.88
N LEU A 432 -13.31 30.83 8.14
CA LEU A 432 -14.38 30.60 7.17
C LEU A 432 -14.46 31.72 6.13
N TYR A 433 -13.80 32.85 6.38
CA TYR A 433 -13.90 34.03 5.53
C TYR A 433 -12.72 34.12 4.56
N PRO A 434 -12.94 34.55 3.31
CA PRO A 434 -11.88 34.73 2.33
C PRO A 434 -10.83 35.75 2.80
N LYS A 435 -9.56 35.41 2.56
CA LYS A 435 -8.39 36.25 2.88
C LYS A 435 -8.55 37.70 2.44
N GLU A 436 -9.07 37.94 1.24
CA GLU A 436 -9.21 39.29 0.69
C GLU A 436 -10.26 40.13 1.42
N LYS A 437 -11.36 39.53 1.89
CA LYS A 437 -12.34 40.22 2.73
C LYS A 437 -11.74 40.60 4.08
N ILE A 438 -10.96 39.71 4.68
CA ILE A 438 -10.29 39.96 5.96
C ILE A 438 -9.29 41.11 5.84
N LYS A 439 -8.48 41.14 4.78
CA LYS A 439 -7.56 42.26 4.49
C LYS A 439 -8.29 43.60 4.42
N ASN A 440 -9.43 43.65 3.73
CA ASN A 440 -10.22 44.87 3.62
C ASN A 440 -10.83 45.28 4.95
N ALA A 441 -11.38 44.32 5.69
CA ALA A 441 -11.91 44.56 7.03
C ALA A 441 -10.83 45.09 7.99
N PHE A 442 -9.59 44.61 7.90
CA PHE A 442 -8.50 45.15 8.72
C PHE A 442 -8.15 46.61 8.41
N LYS A 443 -8.38 47.11 7.19
CA LYS A 443 -8.25 48.54 6.90
C LYS A 443 -9.25 49.35 7.72
N GLU A 444 -10.51 48.89 7.79
CA GLU A 444 -11.55 49.51 8.63
C GLU A 444 -11.23 49.40 10.12
N VAL A 445 -10.76 48.23 10.59
CA VAL A 445 -10.35 48.04 12.00
C VAL A 445 -9.24 49.02 12.38
N ASN A 446 -8.22 49.19 11.53
CA ASN A 446 -7.11 50.10 11.80
C ASN A 446 -7.58 51.56 11.82
N GLN A 447 -8.44 51.96 10.88
CA GLN A 447 -9.04 53.30 10.90
C GLN A 447 -9.86 53.56 12.17
N PHE A 448 -10.64 52.57 12.61
CA PHE A 448 -11.42 52.64 13.85
C PHE A 448 -10.52 52.77 15.09
N ALA A 449 -9.46 51.96 15.17
CA ALA A 449 -8.50 51.98 16.27
C ALA A 449 -7.79 53.34 16.38
N SER A 450 -7.32 53.88 15.25
CA SER A 450 -6.65 55.19 15.20
C SER A 450 -7.57 56.33 15.61
N ARG A 451 -8.82 56.36 15.13
CA ARG A 451 -9.80 57.41 15.49
C ARG A 451 -10.18 57.40 16.98
N ARG A 452 -10.17 56.22 17.60
CA ARG A 452 -10.54 56.05 19.02
C ARG A 452 -9.33 56.07 19.96
N SER A 453 -8.11 56.20 19.42
CA SER A 453 -6.83 56.04 20.15
C SER A 453 -6.80 54.79 21.05
N LYS A 454 -7.44 53.70 20.59
CA LYS A 454 -7.57 52.46 21.38
C LYS A 454 -6.56 51.42 20.92
N HIS A 455 -5.77 50.93 21.87
CA HIS A 455 -4.97 49.73 21.65
C HIS A 455 -5.87 48.49 21.69
N LEU A 456 -6.07 47.84 20.54
CA LEU A 456 -6.91 46.65 20.43
C LEU A 456 -6.10 45.38 20.67
N SER A 457 -6.65 44.47 21.49
CA SER A 457 -6.09 43.11 21.61
C SER A 457 -6.21 42.36 20.28
N GLN A 458 -5.39 41.33 20.07
CA GLN A 458 -5.47 40.48 18.88
C GLN A 458 -6.88 39.91 18.66
N ILE A 459 -7.51 39.42 19.73
CA ILE A 459 -8.87 38.86 19.70
C ILE A 459 -9.89 39.94 19.30
N SER A 460 -9.78 41.13 19.89
CA SER A 460 -10.67 42.25 19.57
C SER A 460 -10.54 42.69 18.12
N ARG A 461 -9.31 42.70 17.56
CA ARG A 461 -9.08 43.01 16.15
C ARG A 461 -9.73 41.99 15.22
N LEU A 462 -9.59 40.69 15.51
CA LEU A 462 -10.21 39.62 14.73
C LEU A 462 -11.74 39.68 14.79
N ASN A 463 -12.32 39.86 15.98
CA ASN A 463 -13.77 40.01 16.14
C ASN A 463 -14.32 41.25 15.44
N LEU A 464 -13.60 42.38 15.48
CA LEU A 464 -14.01 43.59 14.75
C LEU A 464 -13.92 43.40 13.24
N ALA A 465 -12.92 42.66 12.74
CA ALA A 465 -12.85 42.32 11.33
C ALA A 465 -14.07 41.48 10.89
N LEU A 466 -14.43 40.44 11.67
CA LEU A 466 -15.66 39.68 11.44
C LEU A 466 -16.91 40.57 11.47
N TYR A 467 -17.01 41.48 12.44
CA TYR A 467 -18.13 42.41 12.53
C TYR A 467 -18.25 43.29 11.28
N PHE A 468 -17.15 43.87 10.79
CA PHE A 468 -17.20 44.72 9.60
C PHE A 468 -17.61 43.94 8.34
N ILE A 469 -17.18 42.69 8.21
CA ILE A 469 -17.60 41.82 7.11
C ILE A 469 -19.10 41.51 7.24
N GLU A 470 -19.53 40.98 8.39
CA GLU A 470 -20.91 40.48 8.58
C GLU A 470 -21.96 41.59 8.71
N ARG A 471 -21.59 42.81 9.07
CA ARG A 471 -22.51 43.95 9.12
C ARG A 471 -23.18 44.20 7.76
N GLU A 472 -22.45 44.03 6.66
CA GLU A 472 -22.99 44.16 5.29
C GLU A 472 -23.93 43.01 4.91
N HIS A 473 -23.85 41.91 5.66
CA HIS A 473 -24.61 40.67 5.44
C HIS A 473 -25.61 40.38 6.56
N HIS A 474 -25.92 41.37 7.41
CA HIS A 474 -26.85 41.23 8.54
C HIS A 474 -26.57 40.03 9.47
N PHE A 475 -25.29 39.64 9.60
CA PHE A 475 -24.86 38.52 10.44
C PHE A 475 -25.49 37.16 10.07
N THR A 476 -25.86 36.96 8.80
CA THR A 476 -26.36 35.67 8.30
C THR A 476 -25.26 34.62 8.11
N GLY A 477 -23.98 35.03 8.12
CA GLY A 477 -22.86 34.18 7.74
C GLY A 477 -22.57 34.19 6.24
N ASP A 478 -23.35 34.91 5.42
CA ASP A 478 -23.13 35.02 3.97
C ASP A 478 -21.85 35.80 3.63
N GLY A 479 -21.21 36.42 4.61
CA GLY A 479 -19.94 37.09 4.43
C GLY A 479 -18.81 36.15 4.00
N VAL A 480 -19.00 34.83 4.07
CA VAL A 480 -18.03 33.84 3.55
C VAL A 480 -17.93 33.81 2.02
N TRP A 481 -18.96 34.26 1.29
CA TRP A 481 -19.03 34.20 -0.17
C TRP A 481 -18.40 35.41 -0.85
N GLU A 482 -17.69 35.25 -1.96
CA GLU A 482 -17.30 36.39 -2.80
C GLU A 482 -18.53 37.01 -3.49
N LYS A 483 -18.51 38.32 -3.79
CA LYS A 483 -19.68 39.04 -4.36
C LYS A 483 -20.24 38.41 -5.66
N ASN A 484 -19.45 37.58 -6.35
CA ASN A 484 -19.83 36.90 -7.58
C ASN A 484 -20.33 35.45 -7.40
N GLU A 485 -20.32 34.90 -6.18
CA GLU A 485 -20.69 33.49 -5.93
C GLU A 485 -22.18 33.30 -5.60
N ARG A 486 -22.95 34.40 -5.43
CA ARG A 486 -24.38 34.36 -5.08
C ARG A 486 -25.32 33.99 -6.25
N ILE A 487 -24.82 33.73 -7.46
CA ILE A 487 -25.67 33.64 -8.66
C ILE A 487 -26.23 32.22 -8.93
N GLU A 488 -25.76 31.15 -8.28
CA GLU A 488 -26.19 29.79 -8.66
C GLU A 488 -27.11 29.04 -7.68
N GLU A 489 -27.44 29.58 -6.50
CA GLU A 489 -28.36 28.90 -5.55
C GLU A 489 -29.83 29.36 -5.63
N ALA A 490 -30.22 30.08 -6.68
CA ALA A 490 -31.62 30.42 -6.95
C ALA A 490 -32.02 30.02 -8.38
N ALA A 491 -32.02 28.72 -8.67
CA ALA A 491 -32.77 28.12 -9.77
C ALA A 491 -33.18 26.68 -9.42
#